data_AF-A0A848F983-F1
#
_entry.id   AF-A0A848F983-F1
#
_cell.length_a   1.000
_cell.length_b   1.000
_cell.length_c   1.000
_cell.angle_alpha   90.00
_cell.angle_beta   90.00
_cell.angle_gamma   90.00
#
_symmetry.space_group_name_H-M   'P 1'
#
loop_
_entity.id
_entity.type
_entity.pdbx_description
1 polymer ?
#
loop_
_entity_poly.entity_id
_entity_poly.type
_entity_poly.pdbx_seq_one_letter_code
_entity_poly.pdbx_strand_id
1 'polypeptide(L)' 'MKKALLLVLAPLLLAGCLEVEQNPPYREGRYDGKTDDLPQQLRFSGDRLAWNAAIDNRNRHQNEYARMRP' A
#
# COMPACT_ATOMS: atom_id res chain seq x y z
N MET A 1 41.10 8.55 20.40
CA MET A 1 40.00 9.16 21.19
C MET A 1 38.87 9.72 20.32
N LYS A 2 39.10 10.67 19.41
CA LYS A 2 38.03 11.23 18.54
C LYS A 2 37.28 10.19 17.68
N LYS A 3 37.99 9.19 17.13
CA LYS A 3 37.39 8.10 16.33
C LYS A 3 36.48 7.19 17.16
N ALA A 4 36.86 6.92 18.41
CA ALA A 4 36.04 6.11 19.32
C ALA A 4 34.75 6.84 19.73
N LEU A 5 34.83 8.16 19.91
CA LEU A 5 33.67 9.00 20.19
C LEU A 5 32.66 8.98 19.03
N LEU A 6 33.13 9.08 17.78
CA LEU A 6 32.28 9.02 16.59
C LEU A 6 31.61 7.64 16.41
N LEU A 7 32.32 6.56 16.74
CA LEU A 7 31.79 5.18 16.71
C LEU A 7 30.64 4.97 17.69
N VAL A 8 30.68 5.61 18.85
CA VAL A 8 29.62 5.53 19.87
C VAL A 8 28.46 6.46 19.56
N LEU A 9 28.72 7.63 18.97
CA LEU A 9 27.68 8.63 18.70
C LEU A 9 26.80 8.26 17.49
N ALA A 10 27.35 7.55 16.50
CA ALA A 10 26.64 7.17 15.29
C ALA A 10 25.34 6.36 15.53
N PRO A 11 25.31 5.29 16.34
CA PRO A 11 24.07 4.54 16.59
C PRO A 11 23.03 5.33 17.39
N LEU A 12 23.45 6.24 18.28
CA LEU A 12 22.54 7.09 19.05
C LEU A 12 21.75 8.06 18.16
N LEU A 13 22.36 8.53 17.06
CA LEU A 13 21.69 9.39 16.08
C LEU A 13 20.73 8.62 15.16
N LEU A 14 20.93 7.30 15.00
CA LEU A 14 20.08 6.45 14.15
C LEU A 14 18.85 5.91 14.89
N ALA A 15 18.87 5.90 16.23
CA ALA A 15 17.79 5.32 17.04
C ALA A 15 16.51 6.19 17.11
N GLY A 16 16.59 7.50 16.83
CA GLY A 16 15.46 8.43 17.05
C GLY A 16 14.41 8.53 15.93
N CYS A 17 14.57 7.83 14.80
CA CYS A 17 13.70 8.03 13.63
C CYS A 17 12.39 7.22 13.63
N LEU A 18 12.13 6.36 14.63
CA LEU A 18 11.04 5.38 14.57
C LEU A 18 10.08 5.36 15.78
N GLU A 19 10.20 6.32 16.69
CA GLU A 19 9.44 6.35 17.95
C GLU A 19 8.08 7.06 17.84
N VAL A 20 7.71 7.55 16.64
CA VAL A 20 6.40 8.16 16.40
C VAL A 20 5.37 7.08 16.03
N GLU A 21 4.12 7.26 16.49
CA GLU A 21 2.96 6.45 16.11
C GLU A 21 2.93 6.27 14.58
N GLN A 22 3.16 5.04 14.12
CA GLN A 22 3.26 4.73 12.68
C GLN A 22 1.89 4.50 12.03
N ASN A 23 0.83 4.38 12.83
CA ASN A 23 -0.52 4.18 12.33
C ASN A 23 -1.29 5.50 12.27
N PRO A 24 -2.09 5.75 11.22
CA PRO A 24 -2.98 6.88 11.20
C PRO A 24 -4.07 6.72 12.28
N PRO A 25 -4.40 7.77 13.04
CA PRO A 25 -5.40 7.68 14.10
C PRO A 25 -6.79 7.43 13.51
N TYR A 26 -7.63 6.67 14.23
CA TYR A 26 -9.03 6.50 13.86
C TYR A 26 -9.84 7.71 14.34
N ARG A 27 -10.43 8.46 13.40
CA ARG A 27 -11.19 9.69 13.66
C ARG A 27 -12.45 9.67 12.80
N GLU A 28 -13.58 10.12 13.35
CA GLU A 28 -14.82 10.31 12.57
C GLU A 28 -15.30 9.05 11.82
N GLY A 29 -15.06 7.85 12.37
CA GLY A 29 -15.49 6.60 11.74
C GLY A 29 -14.55 6.06 10.65
N ARG A 30 -13.36 6.64 10.46
CA ARG A 30 -12.36 6.17 9.50
C ARG A 30 -10.93 6.35 10.00
N TYR A 31 -9.97 5.64 9.40
CA TYR A 31 -8.56 5.94 9.60
C TYR A 31 -8.20 7.26 8.91
N ASP A 32 -7.54 8.16 9.64
CA ASP A 32 -7.07 9.47 9.17
C ASP A 32 -5.75 9.34 8.38
N GLY A 33 -5.72 8.35 7.47
CA GLY A 33 -4.58 8.07 6.61
C GLY A 33 -4.71 8.80 5.27
N LYS A 34 -3.62 8.78 4.50
CA LYS A 34 -3.69 9.16 3.09
C LYS A 34 -4.72 8.29 2.38
N THR A 35 -5.57 8.89 1.54
CA THR A 35 -6.51 8.14 0.71
C THR A 35 -5.75 7.28 -0.29
N ASP A 36 -6.08 5.99 -0.34
CA ASP A 36 -5.52 5.07 -1.33
C ASP A 36 -6.05 5.40 -2.72
N ASP A 37 -5.15 5.33 -3.71
CA ASP A 37 -5.54 5.48 -5.11
C ASP A 37 -6.35 4.25 -5.55
N LEU A 38 -7.47 4.49 -6.21
CA LEU A 38 -8.32 3.42 -6.71
C LEU A 38 -7.65 2.72 -7.91
N PRO A 39 -7.88 1.42 -8.14
CA PRO A 39 -7.25 0.69 -9.26
C PRO A 39 -7.48 1.34 -10.63
N GLN A 40 -8.67 1.90 -10.87
CA GLN A 40 -8.98 2.62 -12.10
C GLN A 40 -8.14 3.89 -12.28
N GLN A 41 -7.73 4.57 -11.20
CA GLN A 41 -6.90 5.77 -11.28
C GLN A 41 -5.46 5.42 -11.69
N LEU A 42 -4.94 4.31 -11.15
CA LEU A 42 -3.55 3.88 -11.39
C LEU A 42 -3.34 3.13 -12.72
N ARG A 43 -4.33 2.34 -13.14
CA ARG A 43 -4.18 1.38 -14.26
C ARG A 43 -5.02 1.71 -15.48
N PHE A 44 -6.05 2.55 -15.32
CA PHE A 44 -7.01 2.89 -16.38
C PHE A 44 -7.11 4.41 -16.58
N SER A 45 -6.13 5.19 -16.10
CA SER A 45 -6.09 6.64 -16.25
C SER A 45 -7.37 7.36 -15.79
N GLY A 46 -8.05 6.80 -14.77
CA GLY A 46 -9.32 7.29 -14.26
C GLY A 46 -10.57 6.82 -15.04
N ASP A 47 -10.41 6.04 -16.12
CA ASP A 47 -11.54 5.48 -16.86
C ASP A 47 -12.22 4.35 -16.07
N ARG A 48 -13.36 4.69 -15.47
CA ARG A 48 -14.18 3.75 -14.69
C ARG A 48 -14.86 2.70 -15.56
N LEU A 49 -15.21 3.01 -16.81
CA LEU A 49 -15.88 2.06 -17.70
C LEU A 49 -14.91 0.98 -18.16
N ALA A 50 -13.69 1.36 -18.55
CA ALA A 50 -12.64 0.43 -18.92
C ALA A 50 -12.25 -0.51 -17.75
N TRP A 51 -12.14 0.03 -16.53
CA TRP A 51 -11.94 -0.77 -15.32
C TRP A 51 -13.05 -1.80 -15.10
N ASN A 52 -14.32 -1.37 -15.16
CA ASN A 52 -15.46 -2.25 -14.94
C ASN A 52 -15.52 -3.37 -16.00
N ALA A 53 -15.24 -3.04 -17.27
CA ALA A 53 -15.17 -4.04 -18.34
C ALA A 53 -14.05 -5.06 -18.10
N ALA A 54 -12.88 -4.63 -17.62
CA ALA A 54 -11.78 -5.52 -17.29
C ALA A 54 -12.11 -6.47 -16.12
N ILE A 55 -12.80 -5.96 -15.09
CA ILE A 55 -13.27 -6.78 -13.95
C ILE A 55 -14.33 -7.80 -14.40
N ASP A 56 -15.32 -7.37 -15.19
CA ASP A 56 -16.35 -8.28 -15.70
C ASP A 56 -15.73 -9.39 -16.57
N ASN A 57 -14.83 -9.00 -17.48
CA ASN A 57 -14.08 -9.95 -18.29
C ASN A 57 -13.29 -10.95 -17.43
N ARG A 58 -12.56 -10.48 -16.41
CA ARG A 58 -11.84 -11.36 -15.48
C ARG A 58 -12.79 -12.36 -14.83
N ASN A 59 -13.90 -11.89 -14.25
CA ASN A 59 -14.85 -12.73 -13.51
C ASN A 59 -15.43 -13.84 -14.38
N ARG A 60 -15.73 -13.55 -15.65
CA ARG A 60 -16.19 -14.56 -16.63
C ARG A 60 -15.17 -15.68 -16.87
N HIS A 61 -13.88 -15.39 -16.73
CA HIS A 61 -12.77 -16.34 -16.97
C HIS A 61 -12.18 -16.95 -15.68
N GLN A 62 -12.76 -16.65 -14.50
CA GLN A 62 -12.40 -17.30 -13.22
C GLN A 62 -13.34 -18.46 -12.87
N ASN A 63 -14.24 -18.86 -13.76
CA ASN A 63 -15.11 -20.01 -13.49
C ASN A 63 -14.28 -21.31 -13.52
N GLU A 64 -14.01 -21.87 -12.34
CA GLU A 64 -13.27 -23.14 -12.17
C GLU A 64 -13.93 -24.30 -12.93
N TYR A 65 -15.26 -24.31 -13.07
CA TYR A 65 -15.96 -25.33 -13.88
C TYR A 65 -15.66 -25.20 -15.38
N ALA A 66 -15.39 -23.99 -15.87
CA ALA A 66 -14.94 -23.78 -17.26
C ALA A 66 -13.44 -24.05 -17.41
N ARG A 67 -12.66 -23.80 -16.35
CA ARG A 67 -11.19 -23.95 -16.32
C ARG A 67 -10.74 -25.41 -16.18
N MET A 68 -11.56 -26.25 -15.53
CA MET A 68 -11.31 -27.68 -15.32
C MET A 68 -12.12 -28.60 -16.26
N ARG A 69 -12.62 -28.11 -17.39
CA ARG A 69 -13.23 -29.01 -18.39
C ARG A 69 -12.13 -29.99 -18.88
N PRO A 70 -12.33 -31.31 -18.75
CA PRO A 70 -11.37 -32.31 -19.19
C PRO A 70 -11.17 -32.31 -20.71
#